data_AF-A0A7C5T9B5-F1
#
_entry.id   AF-A0A7C5T9B5-F1
#
_cell.length_a   1.000
_cell.length_b   1.000
_cell.length_c   1.000
_cell.angle_alpha   90.00
_cell.angle_beta   90.00
_cell.angle_gamma   90.00
#
_symmetry.space_group_name_H-M   'P 1'
#
loop_
_entity.id
_entity.type
_entity.pdbx_description
1 polymer ?
#
loop_
_entity_poly.entity_id
_entity_poly.type
_entity_poly.pdbx_seq_one_letter_code
_entity_poly.pdbx_strand_id
1 'polypeptide(L)'
;MPVNITRLIPPAEWRKRQLETLKAVGQRNYEAGVDMPKKDPIKAGIDAEPLWAERIKLAIEKGRRKAKLAKVTVDEWNGYCHVFANKLVDGVVKREAKVAAFIDAWHPKLLSHLSKIDAMPAVTDADMEARMLENLRGLKALKGTW
;
A
#
# COMPACT_ATOMS: atom_id res chain seq x y z
N MET A 1 19.18 23.45 -40.73
CA MET A 1 17.85 23.94 -40.31
C MET A 1 18.00 25.31 -39.67
N PRO A 2 17.11 26.28 -39.90
CA PRO A 2 17.19 27.60 -39.28
C PRO A 2 17.06 27.49 -37.75
N VAL A 3 17.82 28.31 -37.02
CA VAL A 3 17.78 28.36 -35.56
C VAL A 3 16.48 29.04 -35.12
N ASN A 4 15.68 28.36 -34.31
CA ASN A 4 14.45 28.92 -33.77
C ASN A 4 14.70 29.39 -32.32
N ILE A 5 14.67 30.71 -32.09
CA ILE A 5 14.93 31.31 -30.77
C ILE A 5 13.59 31.49 -30.05
N THR A 6 13.30 30.64 -29.07
CA THR A 6 12.08 30.71 -28.26
C THR A 6 12.40 30.95 -26.79
N ARG A 7 11.74 31.92 -26.14
CA ARG A 7 11.91 32.22 -24.69
C ARG A 7 11.53 31.05 -23.78
N LEU A 8 10.53 30.27 -24.17
CA LEU A 8 10.09 29.07 -23.45
C LEU A 8 9.82 27.96 -24.45
N ILE A 9 10.26 26.74 -24.13
CA ILE A 9 9.98 25.57 -24.95
C ILE A 9 8.46 25.32 -25.02
N PRO A 10 7.92 24.94 -26.18
CA PRO A 10 6.50 24.60 -26.30
C PRO A 10 6.12 23.48 -25.31
N PRO A 11 4.88 23.47 -24.78
CA PRO A 11 4.45 22.45 -23.82
C PRO A 11 4.63 21.01 -24.30
N ALA A 12 4.48 20.75 -25.60
CA ALA A 12 4.70 19.42 -26.19
C ALA A 12 6.17 18.98 -26.12
N GLU A 13 7.10 19.87 -26.48
CA GLU A 13 8.53 19.63 -26.40
C GLU A 13 9.01 19.50 -24.96
N TRP A 14 8.42 20.26 -24.04
CA TRP A 14 8.69 20.11 -22.61
C TRP A 14 8.31 18.69 -22.14
N ARG A 15 7.08 18.24 -22.40
CA ARG A 15 6.64 16.88 -22.02
C ARG A 15 7.53 15.81 -22.63
N LYS A 16 7.86 15.95 -23.91
CA LYS A 16 8.76 15.04 -24.63
C LYS A 16 10.11 14.93 -23.92
N ARG A 17 10.77 16.07 -23.66
CA ARG A 17 12.07 16.12 -22.99
C ARG A 17 12.04 15.46 -21.60
N GLN A 18 11.00 15.72 -20.81
CA GLN A 18 10.87 15.12 -19.48
C GLN A 18 10.70 13.60 -19.55
N LEU A 19 9.82 13.12 -20.42
CA LEU A 19 9.55 11.69 -20.56
C LEU A 19 10.75 10.94 -21.14
N GLU A 20 11.41 11.49 -22.15
CA GLU A 20 12.59 10.87 -22.76
C GLU A 20 13.78 10.83 -21.79
N THR A 21 13.99 11.90 -21.01
CA THR A 21 15.04 11.89 -19.98
C THR A 21 14.75 10.85 -18.89
N LEU A 22 13.50 10.75 -18.43
CA LEU A 22 13.09 9.75 -17.45
C LEU A 22 13.29 8.32 -17.98
N LYS A 23 12.96 8.07 -19.25
CA LYS A 23 13.19 6.78 -19.90
C LYS A 23 14.67 6.45 -20.06
N ALA A 24 15.50 7.44 -20.41
CA ALA A 24 16.91 7.23 -20.72
C ALA A 24 17.78 7.02 -19.47
N VAL A 25 17.57 7.81 -18.42
CA VAL A 25 18.45 7.84 -17.23
C VAL A 25 17.71 7.92 -15.90
N GLY A 26 16.39 8.06 -15.91
CA GLY A 26 15.59 8.31 -14.71
C GLY A 26 15.67 7.17 -13.69
N GLN A 27 15.54 5.91 -14.12
CA GLN A 27 15.60 4.76 -13.22
C GLN A 27 16.97 4.65 -12.53
N ARG A 28 18.06 4.69 -13.30
CA ARG A 28 19.42 4.58 -12.76
C ARG A 28 19.75 5.71 -11.77
N ASN A 29 19.35 6.94 -12.09
CA ASN A 29 19.57 8.07 -11.19
C ASN A 29 18.73 7.95 -9.91
N TYR A 30 17.52 7.41 -10.02
CA TYR A 30 16.66 7.16 -8.88
C TYR A 30 17.27 6.10 -7.96
N GLU A 31 17.73 4.97 -8.50
CA GLU A 31 18.40 3.90 -7.77
C GLU A 31 19.65 4.41 -7.04
N ALA A 32 20.52 5.17 -7.72
CA ALA A 32 21.69 5.77 -7.08
C ALA A 32 21.33 6.70 -5.90
N GLY A 33 20.20 7.40 -5.99
CA GLY A 33 19.69 8.23 -4.88
C GLY A 33 19.13 7.41 -3.71
N VAL A 34 18.55 6.24 -3.99
CA VAL A 34 18.08 5.29 -2.96
C VAL A 34 19.26 4.69 -2.21
N ASP A 35 20.34 4.35 -2.92
CA ASP A 35 21.54 3.73 -2.35
C ASP A 35 22.40 4.73 -1.53
N MET A 36 22.17 6.03 -1.70
CA MET A 36 22.92 7.10 -1.01
C MET A 36 21.99 8.04 -0.22
N PRO A 37 21.27 7.55 0.81
CA PRO A 37 20.37 8.38 1.59
C PRO A 37 21.17 9.38 2.45
N LYS A 38 20.75 10.66 2.46
CA LYS A 38 21.42 11.73 3.23
C LYS A 38 21.33 11.56 4.76
N LYS A 39 20.34 10.80 5.23
CA LYS A 39 20.09 10.46 6.64
C LYS A 39 19.27 9.16 6.69
N ASP A 40 19.24 8.50 7.84
CA ASP A 40 18.42 7.30 8.06
C ASP A 40 16.94 7.59 7.71
N PRO A 41 16.39 6.95 6.67
CA PRO A 41 15.04 7.24 6.20
C PRO A 41 13.96 6.76 7.17
N ILE A 42 14.20 5.69 7.93
CA ILE A 42 13.21 5.14 8.88
C ILE A 42 13.12 6.06 10.10
N LYS A 43 14.27 6.41 10.68
CA LYS A 43 14.32 7.35 11.80
C LYS A 43 13.73 8.71 11.43
N ALA A 44 14.12 9.25 10.27
CA ALA A 44 13.56 10.52 9.79
C ALA A 44 12.04 10.46 9.55
N GLY A 45 11.52 9.29 9.16
CA GLY A 45 10.08 9.05 9.04
C GLY A 45 9.37 9.07 10.39
N ILE A 46 9.90 8.36 11.38
CA ILE A 46 9.38 8.33 12.75
C ILE A 46 9.37 9.73 13.37
N ASP A 47 10.47 10.48 13.23
CA ASP A 47 10.57 11.85 13.75
C ASP A 47 9.58 12.82 13.09
N ALA A 48 9.13 12.51 11.86
CA ALA A 48 8.19 13.34 11.10
C ALA A 48 6.71 12.97 11.32
N GLU A 49 6.40 11.98 12.16
CA GLU A 49 5.04 11.51 12.44
C GLU A 49 4.07 12.64 12.86
N PRO A 50 4.45 13.61 13.72
CA PRO A 50 3.56 14.71 14.10
C PRO A 50 3.19 15.59 12.90
N LEU A 51 4.17 15.89 12.03
CA LEU A 51 3.94 16.69 10.83
C LEU A 51 3.08 15.93 9.82
N TRP A 52 3.27 14.62 9.69
CA TRP A 52 2.42 13.78 8.86
C TRP A 52 0.96 13.81 9.34
N ALA A 53 0.72 13.62 10.65
CA ALA A 53 -0.61 13.63 11.24
C ALA A 53 -1.35 14.96 10.96
N GLU A 54 -0.71 16.10 11.18
CA GLU A 54 -1.29 17.42 10.90
C GLU A 54 -1.61 17.61 9.41
N ARG A 55 -0.74 17.14 8.51
CA ARG A 55 -0.98 17.21 7.06
C ARG A 55 -2.16 16.36 6.62
N ILE A 56 -2.36 15.19 7.23
CA ILE A 56 -3.53 14.34 6.97
C ILE A 56 -4.81 15.02 7.45
N LYS A 57 -4.82 15.60 8.66
CA LYS A 57 -5.97 16.38 9.16
C LYS A 57 -6.33 17.50 8.18
N LEU A 58 -5.34 18.29 7.75
CA LEU A 58 -5.54 19.36 6.78
C LEU A 58 -6.06 18.85 5.43
N ALA A 59 -5.60 17.68 4.97
CA ALA A 59 -6.07 17.09 3.72
C ALA A 59 -7.54 16.64 3.80
N ILE A 60 -7.96 16.15 4.97
CA ILE A 60 -9.34 15.78 5.28
C ILE A 60 -10.21 17.05 5.34
N GLU A 61 -9.79 18.04 6.13
CA GLU A 61 -10.49 19.32 6.29
C GLU A 61 -10.71 20.02 4.95
N LYS A 62 -9.68 20.07 4.11
CA LYS A 62 -9.74 20.68 2.77
C LYS A 62 -10.39 19.78 1.71
N GLY A 63 -10.92 18.61 2.09
CA GLY A 63 -11.59 17.69 1.18
C GLY A 63 -10.74 17.26 -0.04
N ARG A 64 -9.40 17.24 0.10
CA ARG A 64 -8.48 17.10 -1.04
C ARG A 64 -8.68 15.80 -1.80
N ARG A 65 -9.00 14.72 -1.07
CA ARG A 65 -9.29 13.40 -1.66
C ARG A 65 -10.51 13.47 -2.58
N LYS A 66 -11.62 14.03 -2.11
CA LYS A 66 -12.86 14.18 -2.89
C LYS A 66 -12.61 14.99 -4.16
N ALA A 67 -11.91 16.12 -4.03
CA ALA A 67 -11.59 16.99 -5.16
C ALA A 67 -10.71 16.31 -6.24
N LYS A 68 -9.89 15.32 -5.87
CA LYS A 68 -9.06 14.56 -6.81
C LYS A 68 -9.83 13.39 -7.43
N LEU A 69 -10.65 12.69 -6.65
CA LEU A 69 -11.50 11.61 -7.19
C LEU A 69 -12.51 12.14 -8.22
N ALA A 70 -13.01 13.36 -8.04
CA ALA A 70 -13.91 14.00 -9.00
C ALA A 70 -13.24 14.33 -10.37
N LYS A 71 -11.92 14.12 -10.51
CA LYS A 71 -11.16 14.40 -11.74
C LYS A 71 -10.79 13.15 -12.54
N VAL A 72 -11.18 11.97 -12.08
CA VAL A 72 -10.82 10.69 -12.71
C VAL A 72 -12.11 9.97 -13.08
N THR A 73 -12.21 9.49 -14.31
CA THR A 73 -13.36 8.69 -14.74
C THR A 73 -13.18 7.22 -14.38
N VAL A 74 -14.29 6.47 -14.36
CA VAL A 74 -14.26 5.02 -14.10
C VAL A 74 -13.48 4.29 -15.20
N ASP A 75 -13.59 4.73 -16.45
CA ASP A 75 -12.87 4.12 -17.58
C ASP A 75 -11.36 4.37 -17.52
N GLU A 76 -10.94 5.59 -17.18
CA GLU A 76 -9.53 5.92 -16.96
C GLU A 76 -8.94 5.07 -15.82
N TRP A 77 -9.67 4.94 -14.71
CA TRP A 77 -9.29 4.09 -13.60
C TRP A 77 -9.13 2.64 -14.03
N ASN A 78 -10.12 2.08 -14.74
CA ASN A 78 -10.09 0.70 -15.20
C ASN A 78 -8.91 0.44 -16.15
N GLY A 79 -8.67 1.37 -17.09
CA GLY A 79 -7.52 1.31 -18.00
C GLY A 79 -6.19 1.22 -17.27
N TYR A 80 -5.96 2.09 -16.27
CA TYR A 80 -4.73 2.02 -15.46
C TYR A 80 -4.62 0.73 -14.65
N CYS A 81 -5.72 0.23 -14.07
CA CYS A 81 -5.71 -1.01 -13.32
C CYS A 81 -5.23 -2.19 -14.16
N HIS A 82 -5.68 -2.31 -15.41
CA HIS A 82 -5.23 -3.37 -16.31
C HIS A 82 -3.75 -3.21 -16.73
N VAL A 83 -3.30 -1.98 -16.99
CA VAL A 83 -1.88 -1.71 -17.33
C VAL A 83 -0.92 -2.16 -16.24
N PHE A 84 -1.31 -2.01 -14.96
CA PHE A 84 -0.45 -2.34 -13.83
C PHE A 84 -0.76 -3.68 -13.17
N ALA A 85 -1.68 -4.47 -13.70
CA ALA A 85 -2.08 -5.74 -13.10
C ALA A 85 -0.89 -6.71 -12.90
N ASN A 86 0.04 -6.74 -13.85
CA ASN A 86 1.25 -7.57 -13.77
C ASN A 86 2.18 -7.19 -12.60
N LYS A 87 2.09 -5.96 -12.07
CA LYS A 87 2.89 -5.53 -10.91
C LYS A 87 2.39 -6.14 -9.60
N LEU A 88 1.16 -6.66 -9.55
CA LEU A 88 0.64 -7.35 -8.36
C LEU A 88 1.47 -8.61 -8.08
N VAL A 89 1.61 -9.49 -9.07
CA VAL A 89 2.33 -10.76 -8.89
C VAL A 89 3.79 -10.52 -8.52
N ASP A 90 4.49 -9.68 -9.30
CA ASP A 90 5.87 -9.29 -9.01
C ASP A 90 6.01 -8.69 -7.60
N GLY A 91 5.05 -7.86 -7.19
CA GLY A 91 5.06 -7.17 -5.91
C GLY A 91 4.84 -8.10 -4.71
N VAL A 92 3.98 -9.11 -4.86
CA VAL A 92 3.67 -10.10 -3.82
C VAL A 92 4.80 -11.12 -3.69
N VAL A 93 5.25 -11.71 -4.81
CA VAL A 93 6.31 -12.73 -4.80
C VAL A 93 7.61 -12.16 -4.22
N LYS A 94 8.00 -10.93 -4.60
CA LYS A 94 9.20 -10.28 -4.02
C LYS A 94 9.11 -10.02 -2.51
N ARG A 95 7.91 -10.09 -1.93
CA ARG A 95 7.65 -9.86 -0.51
C ARG A 95 7.19 -11.13 0.20
N GLU A 96 7.47 -12.30 -0.38
CA GLU A 96 7.17 -13.61 0.22
C GLU A 96 7.66 -13.69 1.67
N ALA A 97 8.84 -13.17 1.99
CA ALA A 97 9.35 -13.13 3.36
C ALA A 97 8.40 -12.45 4.37
N LYS A 98 7.65 -11.42 3.95
CA LYS A 98 6.63 -10.78 4.81
C LYS A 98 5.41 -11.67 4.99
N VAL A 99 5.02 -12.38 3.94
CA VAL A 99 3.91 -13.35 3.99
C VAL A 99 4.28 -14.51 4.91
N ALA A 100 5.49 -15.06 4.75
CA ALA A 100 6.05 -16.08 5.62
C ALA A 100 6.08 -15.60 7.08
N ALA A 101 6.66 -14.43 7.36
CA ALA A 101 6.70 -13.88 8.72
C ALA A 101 5.30 -13.75 9.36
N PHE A 102 4.30 -13.30 8.60
CA PHE A 102 2.92 -13.26 9.07
C PHE A 102 2.39 -14.67 9.35
N ILE A 103 2.54 -15.61 8.41
CA ILE A 103 2.03 -16.98 8.55
C ILE A 103 2.68 -17.67 9.74
N ASP A 104 4.00 -17.58 9.87
CA ASP A 104 4.76 -18.21 10.94
C ASP A 104 4.35 -17.68 12.32
N ALA A 105 4.06 -16.39 12.43
CA ALA A 105 3.56 -15.78 13.66
C ALA A 105 2.08 -16.09 13.94
N TRP A 106 1.26 -16.12 12.89
CA TRP A 106 -0.20 -16.23 13.01
C TRP A 106 -0.69 -17.66 13.15
N HIS A 107 -0.13 -18.59 12.38
CA HIS A 107 -0.53 -19.99 12.32
C HIS A 107 -0.63 -20.65 13.70
N PRO A 108 0.38 -20.60 14.60
CA PRO A 108 0.27 -21.23 15.92
C PRO A 108 -0.83 -20.60 16.79
N LYS A 109 -1.08 -19.29 16.67
CA LYS A 109 -2.15 -18.60 17.41
C LYS A 109 -3.52 -19.06 16.93
N LEU A 110 -3.70 -19.15 15.62
CA LEU A 110 -4.93 -19.64 15.02
C LEU A 110 -5.17 -21.10 15.38
N LEU A 111 -4.15 -21.96 15.26
CA LEU A 111 -4.24 -23.37 15.61
C LEU A 111 -4.64 -23.57 17.08
N SER A 112 -4.03 -22.81 18.00
CA SER A 112 -4.39 -22.86 19.42
C SER A 112 -5.84 -22.43 19.67
N HIS A 113 -6.31 -21.38 19.00
CA HIS A 113 -7.69 -20.93 19.11
C HIS A 113 -8.67 -21.96 18.57
N LEU A 114 -8.44 -22.46 17.36
CA LEU A 114 -9.30 -23.47 16.75
C LEU A 114 -9.35 -24.77 17.57
N SER A 115 -8.22 -25.20 18.13
CA SER A 115 -8.20 -26.38 19.03
C SER A 115 -9.11 -26.22 20.26
N LYS A 116 -9.27 -24.98 20.76
CA LYS A 116 -10.22 -24.70 21.86
C LYS A 116 -11.67 -24.74 21.39
N ILE A 117 -11.95 -24.19 20.20
CA ILE A 117 -13.28 -24.21 19.59
C ILE A 117 -13.72 -25.64 19.26
N ASP A 118 -12.81 -26.47 18.77
CA ASP A 118 -13.07 -27.86 18.42
C ASP A 118 -13.38 -28.73 19.66
N ALA A 119 -12.85 -28.35 20.82
CA ALA A 119 -13.16 -29.01 22.09
C ALA A 119 -14.52 -28.61 22.68
N MET A 120 -15.19 -27.58 22.13
CA MET A 120 -16.51 -27.15 22.60
C MET A 120 -17.61 -28.11 22.10
N PRO A 121 -18.64 -28.40 22.92
CA PRO A 121 -19.81 -29.14 22.48
C PRO A 121 -20.46 -28.49 21.25
N ALA A 122 -21.14 -29.30 20.44
CA ALA A 122 -21.92 -28.85 19.28
C ALA A 122 -23.15 -29.75 19.05
N VAL A 123 -23.74 -30.25 20.15
CA VAL A 123 -24.82 -31.25 20.09
C VAL A 123 -26.19 -30.56 20.03
N THR A 124 -26.34 -29.44 20.73
CA THR A 124 -27.56 -28.64 20.73
C THR A 124 -27.39 -27.33 19.96
N ASP A 125 -28.50 -26.69 19.58
CA ASP A 125 -28.48 -25.34 19.00
C ASP A 125 -27.77 -24.33 19.90
N ALA A 126 -28.02 -24.40 21.22
CA ALA A 126 -27.35 -23.54 22.19
C ALA A 126 -25.83 -23.76 22.23
N ASP A 127 -25.36 -25.01 22.09
CA ASP A 127 -23.93 -25.32 22.02
C ASP A 127 -23.29 -24.74 20.73
N MET A 128 -23.99 -24.88 19.60
CA MET A 128 -23.53 -24.35 18.31
C MET A 128 -23.46 -22.82 18.31
N GLU A 129 -24.46 -22.15 18.89
CA GLU A 129 -24.46 -20.69 19.09
C GLU A 129 -23.29 -20.24 19.96
N ALA A 130 -23.09 -20.90 21.11
CA ALA A 130 -21.99 -20.59 22.02
C ALA A 130 -20.62 -20.75 21.32
N ARG A 131 -20.45 -21.83 20.55
CA ARG A 131 -19.23 -22.11 19.79
C ARG A 131 -18.95 -21.04 18.73
N MET A 132 -19.97 -20.59 18.00
CA MET A 132 -19.82 -19.52 16.99
C MET A 132 -19.48 -18.17 17.62
N LEU A 133 -20.12 -17.83 18.74
CA LEU A 133 -19.86 -16.60 19.47
C LEU A 133 -18.43 -16.56 20.03
N GLU A 134 -17.98 -17.67 20.62
CA GLU A 134 -16.61 -17.78 21.14
C GLU A 134 -15.57 -17.71 20.02
N ASN A 135 -15.85 -18.33 18.87
CA ASN A 135 -14.98 -18.23 17.70
C ASN A 135 -14.85 -16.77 17.21
N LEU A 136 -15.98 -16.06 17.07
CA LEU A 136 -15.99 -14.64 16.65
C LEU A 136 -15.23 -13.76 17.64
N ARG A 137 -15.42 -13.96 18.95
CA ARG A 137 -14.73 -13.20 20.00
C ARG A 137 -13.23 -13.46 19.98
N GLY A 138 -12.81 -14.73 19.90
CA GLY A 138 -11.40 -15.09 19.86
C GLY A 138 -10.70 -14.55 18.60
N LEU A 139 -11.32 -14.64 17.42
CA LEU A 139 -10.75 -14.06 16.20
C LEU A 139 -10.63 -12.53 16.28
N LYS A 140 -11.60 -11.85 16.90
CA LYS A 140 -11.50 -10.39 17.17
C LYS A 140 -10.35 -10.07 18.12
N ALA A 141 -10.16 -10.85 19.17
CA ALA A 141 -9.10 -10.65 20.15
C ALA A 141 -7.71 -10.90 19.55
N LEU A 142 -7.59 -11.86 18.64
CA LEU A 142 -6.33 -12.17 17.97
C LEU A 142 -5.96 -11.16 16.87
N LYS A 143 -6.90 -10.36 16.38
CA LYS A 143 -6.66 -9.37 15.32
C LYS A 143 -5.54 -8.39 15.71
N GLY A 144 -4.48 -8.34 14.90
CA GLY A 144 -3.35 -7.42 15.09
C GLY A 144 -2.32 -7.87 16.13
N THR A 145 -2.37 -9.13 16.59
CA THR A 145 -1.43 -9.69 17.58
C THR A 145 -0.25 -10.46 16.94
N TRP A 146 -0.02 -10.28 15.64
CA TRP A 146 1.02 -10.94 14.82
C TRP A 146 2.14 -9.96 14.44
#